data_AF-A0A9W8RL27-F1
#
_entry.id   AF-A0A9W8RL27-F1
#
_cell.length_a   1.000
_cell.length_b   1.000
_cell.length_c   1.000
_cell.angle_alpha   90.00
_cell.angle_beta   90.00
_cell.angle_gamma   90.00
#
_symmetry.space_group_name_H-M   'P 1'
#
loop_
_entity.id
_entity.type
_entity.pdbx_description
1 polymer ?
#
loop_
_entity_poly.entity_id
_entity_poly.type
_entity_poly.pdbx_seq_one_letter_code
_entity_poly.pdbx_strand_id
1 'polypeptide(L)'
;MATGNHSSLPAIVQSGDYSDFTLTCEAQSFKLHRVIVCPKSPVITRALEGNFEVGSLSTLSRTTVSSSEGQEATSKVIRVEQFDLATVTRMIIFLYTGDYEFEPPCKDSKTSPDQSKDSSPTASKTEDDTGIELLGHLRMNSIADYYDIESLVKCANSKILPLLDTSQTALLPQLLQEVSTSTSDKAVQSMIASSVASRIEDIVELPGLSMTNSSSSILIEILMICGRRVRDLEARLQDTESLLETKRIERYRLARSLRGCLSVVNNTSGCGRCGTKFKCHLEWFTREDDELFVVWCNRCRKMEHIVDYRPGNLERDP
;
A
#
# COMPACT_ATOMS: atom_id res chain seq x y z
N MET A 1 26.75 33.99 34.25
CA MET A 1 25.93 33.68 33.06
C MET A 1 25.52 32.22 33.17
N ALA A 2 24.28 31.97 33.56
CA ALA A 2 23.77 30.61 33.72
C ALA A 2 23.36 30.08 32.34
N THR A 3 24.05 29.04 31.86
CA THR A 3 23.65 28.28 30.68
C THR A 3 22.46 27.43 31.07
N GLY A 4 21.26 27.83 30.61
CA GLY A 4 20.03 27.10 30.85
C GLY A 4 20.11 25.69 30.27
N ASN A 5 19.97 24.69 31.14
CA ASN A 5 19.62 23.33 30.73
C ASN A 5 18.28 23.40 30.01
N HIS A 6 18.29 23.27 28.67
CA HIS A 6 17.07 22.94 27.95
C HIS A 6 16.71 21.51 28.32
N SER A 7 15.85 21.35 29.32
CA SER A 7 15.24 20.07 29.64
C SER A 7 14.52 19.56 28.39
N SER A 8 14.99 18.44 27.85
CA SER A 8 14.24 17.73 26.82
C SER A 8 12.89 17.33 27.43
N LEU A 9 11.78 17.54 26.72
CA LEU A 9 10.42 17.21 27.19
C LEU A 9 10.27 15.78 27.76
N PRO A 10 11.03 14.75 27.30
CA PRO A 10 11.09 13.44 27.95
C PRO A 10 11.59 13.45 29.41
N ALA A 11 12.56 14.31 29.75
CA ALA A 11 13.11 14.40 31.11
C ALA A 11 12.07 14.93 32.12
N ILE A 12 11.12 15.76 31.64
CA ILE A 12 10.01 16.28 32.46
C ILE A 12 8.99 15.17 32.75
N VAL A 13 8.74 14.25 31.82
CA VAL A 13 7.90 13.07 32.06
C VAL A 13 8.54 12.15 33.11
N GLN A 14 9.85 11.95 33.02
CA GLN A 14 10.58 11.06 33.91
C GLN A 14 10.70 11.60 35.35
N SER A 15 10.92 12.92 35.50
CA SER A 15 10.93 13.58 36.81
C SER A 15 9.52 13.71 37.41
N GLY A 16 8.52 14.00 36.57
CA GLY A 16 7.16 14.30 37.01
C GLY A 16 7.03 15.67 37.69
N ASP A 17 8.05 16.53 37.55
CA ASP A 17 8.04 17.87 38.13
C ASP A 17 6.95 18.71 37.48
N TYR A 18 6.11 19.38 38.29
CA TYR A 18 4.95 20.18 37.86
C TYR A 18 3.80 19.38 37.23
N SER A 19 3.79 18.06 37.39
CA SER A 19 2.66 17.25 36.94
C SER A 19 1.38 17.61 37.68
N ASP A 20 0.28 17.69 36.95
CA ASP A 20 -1.04 18.07 37.45
C ASP A 20 -2.10 16.99 37.24
N PHE A 21 -1.73 15.87 36.61
CA PHE A 21 -2.51 14.62 36.60
C PHE A 21 -1.61 13.39 36.44
N THR A 22 -2.20 12.22 36.67
CA THR A 22 -1.55 10.90 36.56
C THR A 22 -2.30 10.05 35.55
N LEU A 23 -1.58 9.34 34.69
CA LEU A 23 -2.13 8.27 33.87
C LEU A 23 -1.57 6.95 34.39
N THR A 24 -2.43 5.97 34.66
CA THR A 24 -2.02 4.65 35.14
C THR A 24 -2.37 3.59 34.11
N CYS A 25 -1.39 2.75 33.78
CA CYS A 25 -1.56 1.58 32.93
C CYS A 25 -0.95 0.40 33.68
N GLU A 26 -1.74 -0.66 33.86
CA GLU A 26 -1.37 -1.80 34.71
C GLU A 26 -0.90 -1.35 36.11
N ALA A 27 0.32 -1.72 36.52
CA ALA A 27 0.93 -1.32 37.79
C ALA A 27 1.77 -0.03 37.68
N GLN A 28 1.92 0.56 36.49
CA GLN A 28 2.75 1.75 36.29
C GLN A 28 1.91 3.03 36.32
N SER A 29 2.48 4.08 36.93
CA SER A 29 1.88 5.40 37.01
C SER A 29 2.79 6.43 36.35
N PHE A 30 2.22 7.23 35.46
CA PHE A 30 2.90 8.30 34.73
C PHE A 30 2.39 9.65 35.21
N LYS A 31 3.28 10.51 35.72
CA LYS A 31 2.96 11.88 36.14
C LYS A 31 3.06 12.80 34.93
N LEU A 32 1.95 13.40 34.51
CA LEU A 32 1.80 14.11 33.24
C LEU A 32 1.29 15.55 33.42
N HIS A 33 1.38 16.33 32.34
CA HIS A 33 1.09 17.75 32.30
C HIS A 33 -0.09 18.06 31.39
N ARG A 34 -1.19 18.59 31.94
CA ARG A 34 -2.40 18.93 31.18
C ARG A 34 -2.10 19.90 30.06
N VAL A 35 -1.26 20.90 30.32
CA VAL A 35 -0.88 21.91 29.33
C VAL A 35 -0.22 21.33 28.07
N ILE A 36 0.38 20.13 28.17
CA ILE A 36 1.01 19.43 27.03
C ILE A 36 0.04 18.43 26.41
N VAL A 37 -0.67 17.66 27.24
CA VAL A 37 -1.49 16.52 26.79
C VAL A 37 -2.87 16.95 26.30
N CYS A 38 -3.58 17.82 27.02
CA CYS A 38 -4.95 18.20 26.70
C CYS A 38 -5.11 18.82 25.29
N PRO A 39 -4.23 19.73 24.83
CA PRO A 39 -4.32 20.27 23.48
C PRO A 39 -4.19 19.23 22.36
N LYS A 40 -3.64 18.04 22.65
CA LYS A 40 -3.41 16.97 21.70
C LYS A 40 -4.45 15.84 21.77
N SER A 41 -5.29 15.81 22.81
CA SER A 41 -6.30 14.78 23.00
C SER A 41 -7.58 15.37 23.62
N PRO A 42 -8.63 15.58 22.81
CA PRO A 42 -9.94 15.99 23.30
C PRO A 42 -10.57 14.96 24.24
N VAL A 43 -10.28 13.67 24.06
CA VAL A 43 -10.77 12.59 24.93
C VAL A 43 -10.16 12.69 26.33
N ILE A 44 -8.83 12.83 26.43
CA ILE A 44 -8.15 13.01 27.72
C ILE A 44 -8.59 14.32 28.39
N THR A 45 -8.78 15.39 27.62
CA THR A 45 -9.29 16.67 28.13
C THR A 45 -10.65 16.49 28.81
N ARG A 46 -11.61 15.88 28.11
CA ARG A 46 -12.95 15.60 28.65
C ARG A 46 -12.91 14.70 29.88
N ALA A 47 -12.06 13.68 29.88
CA ALA A 47 -11.87 12.79 31.03
C ALA A 47 -11.40 13.55 32.28
N LEU A 48 -10.51 14.53 32.12
CA LEU A 48 -10.00 15.35 33.23
C LEU A 48 -10.94 16.47 33.67
N GLU A 49 -11.86 16.89 32.80
CA GLU A 49 -12.85 17.93 33.09
C GLU A 49 -14.14 17.36 33.72
N GLY A 50 -14.32 16.04 33.71
CA GLY A 50 -15.49 15.38 34.33
C GLY A 50 -16.79 15.50 33.53
N ASN A 51 -16.74 16.00 32.29
CA ASN A 51 -17.91 16.30 31.46
C ASN A 51 -18.36 15.12 30.56
N PHE A 52 -18.23 13.87 31.00
CA PHE A 52 -18.60 12.71 30.16
C PHE A 52 -20.03 12.23 30.44
N GLU A 53 -20.96 12.58 29.55
CA GLU A 53 -22.28 11.92 29.42
C GLU A 53 -22.29 11.00 28.19
N VAL A 54 -22.71 9.74 28.42
CA VAL A 54 -23.23 8.71 27.49
C VAL A 54 -22.25 7.78 26.74
N GLY A 55 -22.42 6.48 27.02
CA GLY A 55 -22.49 5.41 26.01
C GLY A 55 -21.18 4.72 25.61
N SER A 56 -20.98 3.49 26.08
CA SER A 56 -19.98 2.51 25.59
C SER A 56 -18.54 2.57 26.14
N LEU A 57 -18.37 2.86 27.43
CA LEU A 57 -17.23 2.32 28.19
C LEU A 57 -17.71 1.20 29.14
N SER A 58 -18.17 0.08 28.59
CA SER A 58 -18.27 -1.17 29.35
C SER A 58 -16.84 -1.67 29.54
N THR A 59 -16.17 -1.45 30.67
CA THR A 59 -16.51 -2.02 31.97
C THR A 59 -15.96 -1.11 33.06
N LEU A 60 -16.76 -0.13 33.50
CA LEU A 60 -16.62 0.41 34.85
C LEU A 60 -16.87 -0.75 35.82
N SER A 61 -15.84 -1.07 36.60
CA SER A 61 -15.84 -2.07 37.66
C SER A 61 -17.02 -1.82 38.60
N ARG A 62 -18.09 -2.57 38.37
CA ARG A 62 -19.26 -2.64 39.23
C ARG A 62 -19.00 -3.73 40.27
N THR A 63 -18.00 -3.52 41.13
CA THR A 63 -17.85 -4.33 42.35
C THR A 63 -18.24 -3.48 43.54
N THR A 64 -19.47 -3.77 43.97
CA THR A 64 -20.12 -3.34 45.20
C THR A 64 -19.18 -3.36 46.41
N VAL A 65 -18.79 -2.19 46.93
CA VAL A 65 -19.02 -1.83 48.34
C VAL A 65 -19.15 -0.31 48.45
N SER A 66 -20.29 0.13 48.98
CA SER A 66 -20.56 1.43 49.63
C SER A 66 -20.41 2.71 48.81
N SER A 67 -21.52 3.08 48.16
CA SER A 67 -22.21 4.36 48.31
C SER A 67 -21.36 5.64 48.51
N SER A 68 -20.91 6.23 47.40
CA SER A 68 -20.88 7.69 47.19
C SER A 68 -20.70 7.96 45.69
N GLU A 69 -21.81 8.27 45.02
CA GLU A 69 -21.89 8.51 43.58
C GLU A 69 -21.28 9.87 43.22
N GLY A 70 -20.36 9.89 42.24
CA GLY A 70 -19.91 11.12 41.56
C GLY A 70 -18.45 11.55 41.78
N GLN A 71 -17.45 10.69 41.61
CA GLN A 71 -16.05 11.03 41.94
C GLN A 71 -14.96 10.70 40.90
N GLU A 72 -15.31 10.59 39.61
CA GLU A 72 -14.28 10.70 38.55
C GLU A 72 -14.05 12.14 38.09
N ALA A 73 -14.98 13.06 38.34
CA ALA A 73 -14.81 14.50 38.06
C ALA A 73 -13.82 15.22 39.02
N THR A 74 -13.23 14.50 39.99
CA THR A 74 -12.27 15.05 40.97
C THR A 74 -10.98 14.25 41.09
N SER A 75 -10.90 13.08 40.47
CA SER A 75 -9.69 12.27 40.47
C SER A 75 -8.77 12.73 39.34
N LYS A 76 -7.62 13.29 39.68
CA LYS A 76 -6.55 13.65 38.72
C LYS A 76 -5.87 12.40 38.13
N VAL A 77 -6.58 11.29 37.97
CA VAL A 77 -6.04 9.98 37.59
C VAL A 77 -6.88 9.38 36.47
N ILE A 78 -6.23 9.07 35.34
CA ILE A 78 -6.83 8.34 34.21
C ILE A 78 -6.30 6.91 34.20
N ARG A 79 -7.18 5.92 34.11
CA ARG A 79 -6.81 4.50 34.01
C ARG A 79 -6.89 4.01 32.57
N VAL A 80 -5.86 3.30 32.11
CA VAL A 80 -5.77 2.70 30.78
C VAL A 80 -5.69 1.19 30.93
N GLU A 81 -6.69 0.48 30.41
CA GLU A 81 -6.82 -0.98 30.58
C GLU A 81 -6.84 -1.73 29.24
N GLN A 82 -7.17 -1.04 28.14
CA GLN A 82 -7.33 -1.68 26.82
C GLN A 82 -6.02 -1.77 26.02
N PHE A 83 -4.95 -1.14 26.51
CA PHE A 83 -3.67 -1.05 25.82
C PHE A 83 -2.53 -1.50 26.73
N ASP A 84 -1.56 -2.19 26.14
CA ASP A 84 -0.37 -2.63 26.84
C ASP A 84 0.52 -1.45 27.24
N LEU A 85 1.31 -1.68 28.29
CA LEU A 85 2.22 -0.70 28.84
C LEU A 85 3.17 -0.06 27.82
N ALA A 86 3.67 -0.83 26.85
CA ALA A 86 4.63 -0.35 25.87
C ALA A 86 3.97 0.59 24.85
N THR A 87 2.75 0.28 24.42
CA THR A 87 1.91 1.15 23.58
C THR A 87 1.57 2.46 24.30
N VAL A 88 1.15 2.39 25.57
CA VAL A 88 0.85 3.59 26.38
C VAL A 88 2.10 4.46 26.57
N THR A 89 3.25 3.84 26.87
CA THR A 89 4.51 4.55 27.06
C THR A 89 4.91 5.30 25.78
N ARG A 90 4.80 4.66 24.61
CA ARG A 90 5.09 5.30 23.31
C ARG A 90 4.10 6.43 22.99
N MET A 91 2.83 6.27 23.31
CA MET A 91 1.84 7.36 23.16
C MET A 91 2.25 8.57 24.01
N ILE A 92 2.66 8.35 25.26
CA ILE A 92 3.14 9.42 26.14
C ILE A 92 4.37 10.09 25.55
N ILE A 93 5.36 9.32 25.09
CA ILE A 93 6.57 9.87 24.45
C ILE A 93 6.17 10.75 23.25
N PHE A 94 5.26 10.28 22.40
CA PHE A 94 4.76 11.05 21.27
C PHE A 94 4.05 12.35 21.68
N LEU A 95 3.24 12.31 22.74
CA LEU A 95 2.56 13.51 23.25
C LEU A 95 3.54 14.60 23.68
N TYR A 96 4.77 14.25 24.09
CA TYR A 96 5.79 15.21 24.48
C TYR A 96 6.76 15.57 23.35
N THR A 97 7.10 14.62 22.48
CA THR A 97 8.16 14.81 21.48
C THR A 97 7.64 15.04 20.06
N GLY A 98 6.42 14.60 19.78
CA GLY A 98 5.85 14.56 18.43
C GLY A 98 6.29 13.34 17.60
N ASP A 99 7.07 12.41 18.17
CA ASP A 99 7.47 11.19 17.49
C ASP A 99 7.55 9.99 18.46
N TYR A 100 7.61 8.78 17.92
CA TYR A 100 7.88 7.55 18.65
C TYR A 100 8.64 6.58 17.76
N GLU A 101 9.53 5.78 18.35
CA GLU A 101 10.30 4.77 17.64
C GLU A 101 10.16 3.42 18.33
N PHE A 102 10.33 2.36 17.54
CA PHE A 102 10.62 1.03 18.08
C PHE A 102 12.13 0.95 18.19
N GLU A 103 12.65 1.16 19.40
CA GLU A 103 14.10 1.11 19.62
C GLU A 103 14.68 -0.22 19.09
N PRO A 104 15.76 -0.20 18.28
CA PRO A 104 16.60 -1.38 18.18
C PRO A 104 17.25 -1.61 19.56
N PRO A 105 17.43 -2.87 20.01
CA PRO A 105 18.03 -3.13 21.31
C PRO A 105 19.37 -2.39 21.40
N CYS A 106 19.46 -1.47 22.36
CA CYS A 106 20.70 -0.82 22.70
C CYS A 106 21.77 -1.90 22.91
N LYS A 107 22.86 -1.83 22.14
CA LYS A 107 24.08 -2.56 22.44
C LYS A 107 24.63 -1.97 23.73
N ASP A 108 24.20 -2.50 24.86
CA ASP A 108 24.80 -2.20 26.14
C ASP A 108 26.25 -2.68 26.13
N SER A 109 27.11 -1.74 25.81
CA SER A 109 28.53 -1.80 26.08
C SER A 109 28.74 -1.94 27.59
N LYS A 110 29.00 -3.18 28.01
CA LYS A 110 29.87 -3.46 29.16
C LYS A 110 31.11 -4.19 28.65
N THR A 111 32.11 -3.35 28.37
CA THR A 111 33.56 -3.55 28.39
C THR A 111 34.10 -4.98 28.56
N SER A 112 34.83 -5.44 27.55
CA SER A 112 36.18 -5.99 27.71
C SER A 112 37.03 -5.51 26.53
N PRO A 113 38.24 -4.96 26.76
CA PRO A 113 39.11 -4.54 25.67
C PRO A 113 40.00 -5.71 25.27
N ASP A 114 39.68 -6.41 24.19
CA ASP A 114 40.76 -7.00 23.39
C ASP A 114 40.37 -7.20 21.91
N GLN A 115 41.11 -6.46 21.09
CA GLN A 115 41.52 -6.67 19.70
C GLN A 115 40.69 -7.60 18.79
N SER A 116 40.05 -7.02 17.76
CA SER A 116 40.50 -7.12 16.36
C SER A 116 39.56 -6.37 15.41
N LYS A 117 40.15 -5.91 14.30
CA LYS A 117 39.67 -4.89 13.36
C LYS A 117 38.62 -5.40 12.38
N ASP A 118 37.92 -4.42 11.79
CA ASP A 118 37.12 -4.48 10.56
C ASP A 118 35.91 -5.41 10.55
N SER A 119 34.76 -4.87 10.95
CA SER A 119 33.48 -5.15 10.31
C SER A 119 32.50 -4.03 10.63
N SER A 120 32.11 -3.28 9.59
CA SER A 120 30.97 -2.36 9.60
C SER A 120 29.71 -3.09 10.10
N PRO A 121 28.95 -2.57 11.09
CA PRO A 121 27.70 -3.19 11.49
C PRO A 121 26.56 -2.63 10.64
N THR A 122 26.33 -3.20 9.45
CA THR A 122 25.00 -3.13 8.85
C THR A 122 24.15 -4.16 9.59
N ALA A 123 23.44 -3.72 10.63
CA ALA A 123 22.47 -4.56 11.32
C ALA A 123 21.31 -4.83 10.35
N SER A 124 21.30 -6.01 9.74
CA SER A 124 20.16 -6.51 8.99
C SER A 124 19.03 -6.78 9.99
N LYS A 125 18.00 -5.90 10.04
CA LYS A 125 16.72 -6.22 10.70
C LYS A 125 16.24 -7.56 10.15
N THR A 126 15.90 -8.50 11.04
CA THR A 126 15.35 -9.78 10.61
C THR A 126 13.91 -9.59 10.13
N GLU A 127 13.40 -10.54 9.35
CA GLU A 127 12.02 -10.44 8.82
C GLU A 127 10.96 -10.44 9.94
N ASP A 128 11.26 -11.09 11.08
CA ASP A 128 10.41 -11.12 12.27
C ASP A 128 10.34 -9.75 12.96
N ASP A 129 11.46 -9.00 12.98
CA ASP A 129 11.51 -7.64 13.53
C ASP A 129 10.57 -6.69 12.79
N THR A 130 10.41 -6.88 11.47
CA THR A 130 9.54 -6.03 10.62
C THR A 130 8.06 -6.26 10.95
N GLY A 131 7.66 -7.50 11.22
CA GLY A 131 6.28 -7.83 11.61
C GLY A 131 5.91 -7.27 12.98
N ILE A 132 6.84 -7.35 13.94
CA ILE A 132 6.67 -6.77 15.29
C ILE A 132 6.53 -5.25 15.21
N GLU A 133 7.38 -4.59 14.42
CA GLU A 133 7.34 -3.13 14.20
C GLU A 133 6.01 -2.70 13.55
N LEU A 134 5.56 -3.41 12.52
CA LEU A 134 4.29 -3.12 11.84
C LEU A 134 3.06 -3.28 12.75
N LEU A 135 2.98 -4.38 13.52
CA LEU A 135 1.94 -4.57 14.53
C LEU A 135 1.98 -3.49 15.60
N GLY A 136 3.19 -3.09 16.00
CA GLY A 136 3.40 -1.99 16.92
C GLY A 136 2.84 -0.66 16.39
N HIS A 137 3.12 -0.31 15.13
CA HIS A 137 2.57 0.91 14.52
C HIS A 137 1.04 0.85 14.40
N LEU A 138 0.48 -0.34 14.11
CA LEU A 138 -0.97 -0.53 14.08
C LEU A 138 -1.60 -0.28 15.46
N ARG A 139 -1.01 -0.80 16.55
CA ARG A 139 -1.47 -0.49 17.91
C ARG A 139 -1.34 0.98 18.27
N MET A 140 -0.29 1.65 17.77
CA MET A 140 -0.13 3.09 17.92
C MET A 140 -1.20 3.88 17.17
N ASN A 141 -1.68 3.41 16.01
CA ASN A 141 -2.87 3.95 15.36
C ASN A 141 -4.12 3.73 16.23
N SER A 142 -4.33 2.51 16.73
CA SER A 142 -5.51 2.15 17.54
C SER A 142 -5.63 2.99 18.82
N ILE A 143 -4.54 3.18 19.57
CA ILE A 143 -4.56 4.04 20.77
C ILE A 143 -4.76 5.53 20.41
N ALA A 144 -4.27 5.96 19.25
CA ALA A 144 -4.46 7.33 18.77
C ALA A 144 -5.89 7.62 18.36
N ASP A 145 -6.53 6.68 17.65
CA ASP A 145 -7.95 6.73 17.30
C ASP A 145 -8.81 6.78 18.57
N TYR A 146 -8.51 5.91 19.54
CA TYR A 146 -9.24 5.85 20.81
C TYR A 146 -9.16 7.15 21.63
N TYR A 147 -7.98 7.77 21.72
CA TYR A 147 -7.79 9.03 22.46
C TYR A 147 -7.95 10.29 21.59
N ASP A 148 -8.39 10.15 20.34
CA ASP A 148 -8.59 11.26 19.39
C ASP A 148 -7.33 12.14 19.24
N ILE A 149 -6.19 11.48 18.95
CA ILE A 149 -4.88 12.12 18.75
C ILE A 149 -4.56 12.11 17.25
N GLU A 150 -5.18 13.02 16.49
CA GLU A 150 -5.10 13.05 15.01
C GLU A 150 -3.64 13.09 14.48
N SER A 151 -2.75 13.83 15.14
CA SER A 151 -1.34 13.88 14.74
C SER A 151 -0.63 12.53 14.89
N LEU A 152 -1.03 11.71 15.88
CA LEU A 152 -0.47 10.38 16.08
C LEU A 152 -1.06 9.38 15.09
N VAL A 153 -2.35 9.48 14.76
CA VAL A 153 -2.98 8.71 13.68
C VAL A 153 -2.20 8.91 12.37
N LYS A 154 -1.96 10.17 11.98
CA LYS A 154 -1.18 10.50 10.78
C LYS A 154 0.25 9.95 10.83
N CYS A 155 0.92 10.10 11.98
CA CYS A 155 2.27 9.58 12.17
C CYS A 155 2.32 8.06 12.03
N ALA A 156 1.44 7.33 12.73
CA ALA A 156 1.34 5.87 12.63
C ALA A 156 1.08 5.41 11.19
N ASN A 157 0.13 6.03 10.50
CA ASN A 157 -0.23 5.67 9.12
C ASN A 157 0.95 5.86 8.16
N SER A 158 1.72 6.94 8.35
CA SER A 158 2.93 7.20 7.54
C SER A 158 4.03 6.16 7.76
N LYS A 159 4.10 5.53 8.95
CA LYS A 159 5.08 4.48 9.28
C LYS A 159 4.58 3.08 8.89
N ILE A 160 3.27 2.85 8.91
CA ILE A 160 2.63 1.59 8.47
C ILE A 160 2.81 1.37 6.96
N LEU A 161 2.56 2.41 6.15
CA LEU A 161 2.53 2.32 4.70
C LEU A 161 3.80 1.67 4.09
N PRO A 162 5.03 2.13 4.36
CA PRO A 162 6.23 1.52 3.79
C PRO A 162 6.46 0.08 4.24
N LEU A 163 6.02 -0.27 5.46
CA LEU A 163 6.20 -1.62 6.01
C LEU A 163 5.18 -2.61 5.43
N LEU A 164 3.98 -2.16 5.08
CA LEU A 164 2.97 -3.01 4.44
C LEU A 164 3.47 -3.55 3.10
N ASP A 165 4.12 -2.71 2.29
CA ASP A 165 4.63 -3.10 0.97
C ASP A 165 5.71 -4.19 1.05
N THR A 166 6.56 -4.14 2.09
CA THR A 166 7.64 -5.12 2.30
C THR A 166 7.25 -6.29 3.20
N SER A 167 6.09 -6.24 3.86
CA SER A 167 5.67 -7.26 4.83
C SER A 167 5.42 -8.62 4.17
N GLN A 168 5.67 -9.69 4.91
CA GLN A 168 5.34 -11.05 4.46
C GLN A 168 3.82 -11.26 4.39
N THR A 169 3.37 -11.98 3.37
CA THR A 169 1.97 -12.36 3.19
C THR A 169 1.39 -13.11 4.42
N ALA A 170 2.21 -13.91 5.11
CA ALA A 170 1.81 -14.66 6.30
C ALA A 170 1.35 -13.79 7.48
N LEU A 171 1.76 -12.51 7.54
CA LEU A 171 1.37 -11.56 8.59
C LEU A 171 0.01 -10.91 8.31
N LEU A 172 -0.43 -10.89 7.05
CA LEU A 172 -1.65 -10.16 6.64
C LEU A 172 -2.92 -10.63 7.35
N PRO A 173 -3.16 -11.94 7.61
CA PRO A 173 -4.32 -12.37 8.40
C PRO A 173 -4.31 -11.83 9.83
N GLN A 174 -3.14 -11.74 10.46
CA GLN A 174 -3.01 -11.18 11.81
C GLN A 174 -3.30 -9.66 11.81
N LEU A 175 -2.78 -8.93 10.83
CA LEU A 175 -3.05 -7.50 10.68
C LEU A 175 -4.52 -7.23 10.40
N LEU A 176 -5.16 -8.07 9.57
CA LEU A 176 -6.57 -7.98 9.26
C LEU A 176 -7.45 -8.20 10.50
N GLN A 177 -7.06 -9.16 11.35
CA GLN A 177 -7.72 -9.39 12.63
C GLN A 177 -7.55 -8.19 13.57
N GLU A 178 -6.31 -7.71 13.74
CA GLU A 178 -5.98 -6.60 14.65
C GLU A 178 -6.71 -5.31 14.24
N VAL A 179 -6.69 -4.94 12.94
CA VAL A 179 -7.35 -3.72 12.46
C VAL A 179 -8.88 -3.82 12.57
N SER A 180 -9.43 -5.03 12.47
CA SER A 180 -10.88 -5.25 12.60
C SER A 180 -11.37 -5.05 14.04
N THR A 181 -10.52 -5.26 15.03
CA THR A 181 -10.91 -5.22 16.46
C THR A 181 -10.42 -3.99 17.20
N SER A 182 -9.36 -3.33 16.74
CA SER A 182 -8.64 -2.32 17.54
C SER A 182 -8.79 -0.88 17.05
N THR A 183 -9.13 -0.63 15.79
CA THR A 183 -9.18 0.73 15.23
C THR A 183 -10.40 0.95 14.34
N SER A 184 -10.97 2.16 14.40
CA SER A 184 -12.03 2.63 13.50
C SER A 184 -11.51 3.49 12.34
N ASP A 185 -10.18 3.74 12.29
CA ASP A 185 -9.54 4.55 11.27
C ASP A 185 -9.69 3.92 9.87
N LYS A 186 -10.52 4.56 9.05
CA LYS A 186 -10.80 4.13 7.68
C LYS A 186 -9.57 4.17 6.78
N ALA A 187 -8.61 5.05 7.03
CA ALA A 187 -7.40 5.10 6.24
C ALA A 187 -6.56 3.82 6.42
N VAL A 188 -6.32 3.39 7.66
CA VAL A 188 -5.57 2.14 7.94
C VAL A 188 -6.34 0.92 7.51
N GLN A 189 -7.66 0.88 7.75
CA GLN A 189 -8.52 -0.20 7.26
C GLN A 189 -8.39 -0.35 5.73
N SER A 190 -8.43 0.75 4.99
CA SER A 190 -8.30 0.75 3.53
C SER A 190 -6.89 0.37 3.05
N MET A 191 -5.84 0.83 3.74
CA MET A 191 -4.44 0.45 3.44
C MET A 191 -4.25 -1.07 3.59
N ILE A 192 -4.68 -1.65 4.72
CA ILE A 192 -4.57 -3.09 4.97
C ILE A 192 -5.46 -3.89 4.00
N ALA A 193 -6.70 -3.44 3.76
CA ALA A 193 -7.60 -4.06 2.78
C ALA A 193 -6.97 -4.09 1.37
N SER A 194 -6.30 -3.01 0.97
CA SER A 194 -5.61 -2.92 -0.32
C SER A 194 -4.41 -3.87 -0.39
N SER A 195 -3.60 -3.94 0.67
CA SER A 195 -2.47 -4.90 0.73
C SER A 195 -2.96 -6.35 0.67
N VAL A 196 -4.03 -6.69 1.42
CA VAL A 196 -4.65 -8.02 1.38
C VAL A 196 -5.20 -8.33 0.00
N ALA A 197 -6.00 -7.44 -0.59
CA ALA A 197 -6.57 -7.63 -1.92
C ALA A 197 -5.48 -7.79 -2.99
N SER A 198 -4.37 -7.05 -2.86
CA SER A 198 -3.25 -7.13 -3.81
C SER A 198 -2.59 -8.51 -3.83
N ARG A 199 -2.56 -9.21 -2.69
CA ARG A 199 -1.91 -10.53 -2.51
C ARG A 199 -2.91 -11.66 -2.28
N ILE A 200 -4.19 -11.45 -2.61
CA ILE A 200 -5.28 -12.36 -2.23
C ILE A 200 -5.07 -13.80 -2.70
N GLU A 201 -4.39 -14.02 -3.83
CA GLU A 201 -4.08 -15.34 -4.38
C GLU A 201 -3.27 -16.17 -3.37
N ASP A 202 -2.19 -15.60 -2.85
CA ASP A 202 -1.35 -16.24 -1.83
C ASP A 202 -2.07 -16.39 -0.49
N ILE A 203 -2.88 -15.39 -0.11
CA ILE A 203 -3.52 -15.37 1.22
C ILE A 203 -4.65 -16.41 1.28
N VAL A 204 -5.40 -16.64 0.20
CA VAL A 204 -6.51 -17.63 0.15
C VAL A 204 -6.04 -19.05 0.46
N GLU A 205 -4.77 -19.36 0.18
CA GLU A 205 -4.17 -20.66 0.49
C GLU A 205 -3.75 -20.79 1.97
N LEU A 206 -3.68 -19.68 2.71
CA LEU A 206 -3.26 -19.69 4.11
C LEU A 206 -4.40 -20.14 5.03
N PRO A 207 -4.15 -21.11 5.94
CA PRO A 207 -5.16 -21.58 6.89
C PRO A 207 -5.60 -20.48 7.87
N GLY A 208 -4.81 -19.42 8.03
CA GLY A 208 -5.08 -18.31 8.94
C GLY A 208 -6.28 -17.46 8.56
N LEU A 209 -6.65 -17.35 7.27
CA LEU A 209 -7.77 -16.50 6.85
C LEU A 209 -9.11 -16.95 7.40
N SER A 210 -9.39 -18.26 7.31
CA SER A 210 -10.65 -18.85 7.77
C SER A 210 -10.89 -18.68 9.26
N MET A 211 -9.82 -18.40 10.03
CA MET A 211 -9.87 -18.18 11.47
C MET A 211 -9.95 -16.69 11.85
N THR A 212 -9.92 -15.77 10.88
CA THR A 212 -10.05 -14.34 11.18
C THR A 212 -11.51 -13.98 11.43
N ASN A 213 -11.82 -13.51 12.64
CA ASN A 213 -13.06 -12.83 12.98
C ASN A 213 -12.98 -11.38 12.48
N SER A 214 -12.87 -11.22 11.16
CA SER A 214 -12.75 -9.92 10.50
C SER A 214 -14.11 -9.22 10.42
N SER A 215 -14.11 -7.89 10.53
CA SER A 215 -15.34 -7.10 10.39
C SER A 215 -15.90 -7.21 8.97
N SER A 216 -17.22 -7.30 8.82
CA SER A 216 -17.88 -7.39 7.52
C SER A 216 -17.54 -6.20 6.60
N SER A 217 -17.36 -5.01 7.17
CA SER A 217 -16.99 -3.80 6.44
C SER A 217 -15.67 -3.96 5.68
N ILE A 218 -14.63 -4.48 6.33
CA ILE A 218 -13.30 -4.62 5.71
C ILE A 218 -13.32 -5.75 4.68
N LEU A 219 -14.03 -6.86 4.95
CA LEU A 219 -14.19 -7.94 3.99
C LEU A 219 -14.91 -7.46 2.71
N ILE A 220 -15.97 -6.66 2.86
CA ILE A 220 -16.65 -6.03 1.71
C ILE A 220 -15.70 -5.11 0.96
N GLU A 221 -14.86 -4.34 1.65
CA GLU A 221 -13.87 -3.47 1.00
C GLU A 221 -12.84 -4.27 0.19
N ILE A 222 -12.31 -5.36 0.76
CA ILE A 222 -11.40 -6.30 0.05
C ILE A 222 -12.09 -6.85 -1.20
N LEU A 223 -13.34 -7.34 -1.08
CA LEU A 223 -14.11 -7.86 -2.21
C LEU A 223 -14.31 -6.81 -3.31
N MET A 224 -14.60 -5.55 -2.93
CA MET A 224 -14.76 -4.45 -3.87
C MET A 224 -13.44 -4.11 -4.59
N ILE A 225 -12.31 -4.14 -3.88
CA ILE A 225 -10.98 -3.93 -4.48
C ILE A 225 -10.65 -5.07 -5.46
N CYS A 226 -10.84 -6.33 -5.03
CA CYS A 226 -10.66 -7.50 -5.90
C CYS A 226 -11.54 -7.42 -7.15
N GLY A 227 -12.82 -7.08 -7.01
CA GLY A 227 -13.75 -6.94 -8.13
C GLY A 227 -13.36 -5.83 -9.11
N ARG A 228 -12.82 -4.70 -8.62
CA ARG A 228 -12.24 -3.66 -9.49
C ARG A 228 -11.03 -4.19 -10.26
N ARG A 229 -10.14 -4.93 -9.60
CA ARG A 229 -8.95 -5.50 -10.22
C ARG A 229 -9.29 -6.54 -11.29
N VAL A 230 -10.28 -7.40 -11.05
CA VAL A 230 -10.76 -8.37 -12.05
C VAL A 230 -11.27 -7.64 -13.29
N ARG A 231 -12.11 -6.61 -13.12
CA ARG A 231 -12.60 -5.81 -14.27
C ARG A 231 -11.48 -5.13 -15.05
N ASP A 232 -10.46 -4.59 -14.36
CA ASP A 232 -9.30 -3.99 -15.01
C ASP A 232 -8.50 -5.02 -15.83
N LEU A 233 -8.30 -6.21 -15.28
CA LEU A 233 -7.62 -7.31 -15.97
C LEU A 233 -8.43 -7.79 -17.19
N GLU A 234 -9.75 -7.92 -17.07
CA GLU A 234 -10.65 -8.26 -18.18
C GLU A 234 -10.57 -7.23 -19.30
N ALA A 235 -10.60 -5.93 -18.97
CA ALA A 235 -10.48 -4.85 -19.95
C ALA A 235 -9.12 -4.90 -20.68
N ARG A 236 -8.03 -5.07 -19.93
CA ARG A 236 -6.68 -5.20 -20.51
C ARG A 236 -6.53 -6.43 -21.39
N LEU A 237 -7.18 -7.54 -21.02
CA LEU A 237 -7.20 -8.75 -21.83
C LEU A 237 -7.96 -8.51 -23.15
N GLN A 238 -9.12 -7.88 -23.10
CA GLN A 238 -9.90 -7.53 -24.28
C GLN A 238 -9.15 -6.57 -25.23
N ASP A 239 -8.47 -5.56 -24.67
CA ASP A 239 -7.62 -4.65 -25.45
C ASP A 239 -6.46 -5.40 -26.14
N THR A 240 -5.84 -6.34 -25.42
CA THR A 240 -4.76 -7.17 -25.95
C THR A 240 -5.25 -8.09 -27.06
N GLU A 241 -6.43 -8.69 -26.92
CA GLU A 241 -7.07 -9.52 -27.94
C GLU A 241 -7.40 -8.70 -29.20
N SER A 242 -7.96 -7.50 -29.04
CA SER A 242 -8.26 -6.59 -30.15
C SER A 242 -6.98 -6.18 -30.91
N LEU A 243 -5.91 -5.86 -30.18
CA LEU A 243 -4.62 -5.55 -30.76
C LEU A 243 -4.03 -6.74 -31.52
N LEU A 244 -4.13 -7.95 -30.96
CA LEU A 244 -3.67 -9.17 -31.62
C LEU A 244 -4.44 -9.45 -32.91
N GLU A 245 -5.77 -9.28 -32.92
CA GLU A 245 -6.57 -9.47 -34.12
C GLU A 245 -6.25 -8.42 -35.19
N THR A 246 -6.05 -7.17 -34.80
CA THR A 246 -5.60 -6.10 -35.71
C THR A 246 -4.25 -6.46 -36.34
N LYS A 247 -3.27 -6.88 -35.52
CA LYS A 247 -1.95 -7.32 -36.00
C LYS A 247 -2.03 -8.57 -36.86
N ARG A 248 -2.98 -9.47 -36.60
CA ARG A 248 -3.24 -10.67 -37.41
C ARG A 248 -3.77 -10.29 -38.78
N ILE A 249 -4.73 -9.37 -38.85
CA ILE A 249 -5.27 -8.83 -40.12
C ILE A 249 -4.18 -8.15 -40.93
N GLU A 250 -3.37 -7.28 -40.32
CA GLU A 250 -2.22 -6.64 -40.96
C GLU A 250 -1.25 -7.68 -41.55
N ARG A 251 -0.88 -8.71 -40.78
CA ARG A 251 -0.01 -9.80 -41.25
C ARG A 251 -0.62 -10.55 -42.44
N TYR A 252 -1.91 -10.85 -42.42
CA TYR A 252 -2.58 -11.53 -43.55
C TYR A 252 -2.60 -10.64 -44.80
N ARG A 253 -2.88 -9.34 -44.65
CA ARG A 253 -2.84 -8.37 -45.75
C ARG A 253 -1.45 -8.32 -46.38
N LEU A 254 -0.41 -8.10 -45.57
CA LEU A 254 0.98 -8.04 -46.01
C LEU A 254 1.41 -9.35 -46.72
N ALA A 255 1.16 -10.51 -46.11
CA ALA A 255 1.51 -11.81 -46.69
C ALA A 255 0.81 -12.06 -48.03
N ARG A 256 -0.44 -11.59 -48.19
CA ARG A 256 -1.18 -11.71 -49.44
C ARG A 256 -0.65 -10.75 -50.51
N SER A 257 -0.38 -9.49 -50.16
CA SER A 257 0.21 -8.51 -51.09
C SER A 257 1.57 -8.97 -51.62
N LEU A 258 2.42 -9.54 -50.75
CA LEU A 258 3.70 -10.12 -51.14
C LEU A 258 3.53 -11.34 -52.07
N ARG A 259 2.57 -12.24 -51.81
CA ARG A 259 2.23 -13.33 -52.74
C ARG A 259 1.75 -12.80 -54.09
N GLY A 260 0.98 -11.72 -54.11
CA GLY A 260 0.55 -11.03 -55.33
C GLY A 260 1.75 -10.52 -56.13
N CYS A 261 2.68 -9.83 -55.46
CA CYS A 261 3.94 -9.39 -56.09
C CYS A 261 4.73 -10.55 -56.68
N LEU A 262 4.90 -11.63 -55.92
CA LEU A 262 5.63 -12.82 -56.38
C LEU A 262 4.98 -13.44 -57.62
N SER A 263 3.65 -13.51 -57.66
CA SER A 263 2.90 -13.97 -58.84
C SER A 263 3.21 -13.12 -60.08
N VAL A 264 3.19 -11.79 -59.94
CA VAL A 264 3.55 -10.87 -61.05
C VAL A 264 4.97 -11.13 -61.53
N VAL A 265 5.93 -11.22 -60.60
CA VAL A 265 7.34 -11.45 -60.94
C VAL A 265 7.55 -12.79 -61.66
N ASN A 266 6.90 -13.85 -61.19
CA ASN A 266 7.05 -15.19 -61.77
C ASN A 266 6.40 -15.32 -63.15
N ASN A 267 5.28 -14.64 -63.39
CA ASN A 267 4.51 -14.76 -64.63
C ASN A 267 4.93 -13.73 -65.70
N THR A 268 5.77 -12.75 -65.36
CA THR A 268 6.21 -11.72 -66.32
C THR A 268 7.54 -12.11 -66.95
N SER A 269 7.53 -12.46 -68.24
CA SER A 269 8.74 -12.88 -68.97
C SER A 269 9.62 -11.70 -69.41
N GLY A 270 9.04 -10.51 -69.59
CA GLY A 270 9.77 -9.29 -69.96
C GLY A 270 9.00 -8.01 -69.67
N CYS A 271 9.69 -6.87 -69.62
CA CYS A 271 9.07 -5.56 -69.40
C CYS A 271 8.22 -5.13 -70.61
N GLY A 272 6.98 -4.68 -70.38
CA GLY A 272 6.07 -4.27 -71.44
C GLY A 272 6.51 -3.02 -72.22
N ARG A 273 7.47 -2.23 -71.68
CA ARG A 273 8.04 -1.05 -72.38
C ARG A 273 9.36 -1.33 -73.07
N CYS A 274 10.32 -1.98 -72.40
CA CYS A 274 11.68 -2.14 -72.94
C CYS A 274 12.00 -3.56 -73.40
N GLY A 275 11.06 -4.51 -73.26
CA GLY A 275 11.15 -5.88 -73.76
C GLY A 275 12.23 -6.75 -73.11
N THR A 276 13.00 -6.23 -72.14
CA THR A 276 14.06 -7.01 -71.50
C THR A 276 13.50 -8.04 -70.55
N LYS A 277 14.22 -9.17 -70.41
CA LYS A 277 13.97 -10.20 -69.38
C LYS A 277 13.65 -9.55 -68.04
N PHE A 278 12.52 -9.94 -67.45
CA PHE A 278 11.95 -9.23 -66.31
C PHE A 278 12.91 -9.29 -65.11
N LYS A 279 13.49 -8.14 -64.78
CA LYS A 279 14.14 -7.85 -63.51
C LYS A 279 13.37 -6.69 -62.90
N CYS A 280 12.94 -6.85 -61.66
CA CYS A 280 12.08 -5.89 -61.01
C CYS A 280 12.68 -5.30 -59.74
N HIS A 281 12.17 -4.13 -59.37
CA HIS A 281 12.38 -3.46 -58.10
C HIS A 281 11.02 -3.34 -57.41
N LEU A 282 10.93 -3.77 -56.15
CA LEU A 282 9.72 -3.63 -55.34
C LEU A 282 9.83 -2.36 -54.50
N GLU A 283 8.76 -1.58 -54.47
CA GLU A 283 8.65 -0.41 -53.60
C GLU A 283 7.37 -0.52 -52.78
N TRP A 284 7.48 -0.25 -51.49
CA TRP A 284 6.34 -0.18 -50.57
C TRP A 284 5.97 1.29 -50.38
N PHE A 285 4.68 1.57 -50.31
CA PHE A 285 4.18 2.87 -49.85
C PHE A 285 2.82 2.70 -49.19
N THR A 286 2.44 3.68 -48.38
CA THR A 286 1.14 3.73 -47.70
C THR A 286 0.24 4.75 -48.39
N ARG A 287 -1.02 4.40 -48.63
CA ARG A 287 -2.04 5.33 -49.12
C ARG A 287 -3.37 5.06 -48.41
N GLU A 288 -3.92 6.05 -47.70
CA GLU A 288 -5.23 5.93 -47.04
C GLU A 288 -5.34 4.66 -46.16
N ASP A 289 -4.29 4.37 -45.37
CA ASP A 289 -4.16 3.18 -44.52
C ASP A 289 -4.00 1.83 -45.22
N ASP A 290 -3.93 1.81 -46.56
CA ASP A 290 -3.57 0.62 -47.33
C ASP A 290 -2.06 0.53 -47.59
N GLU A 291 -1.47 -0.62 -47.26
CA GLU A 291 -0.09 -0.97 -47.60
C GLU A 291 -0.04 -1.52 -49.03
N LEU A 292 0.52 -0.72 -49.93
CA LEU A 292 0.60 -1.03 -51.36
C LEU A 292 2.03 -1.39 -51.76
N PHE A 293 2.13 -2.38 -52.65
CA PHE A 293 3.38 -2.76 -53.27
C PHE A 293 3.32 -2.50 -54.77
N VAL A 294 4.37 -1.86 -55.28
CA VAL A 294 4.53 -1.63 -56.71
C VAL A 294 5.72 -2.40 -57.24
N VAL A 295 5.48 -3.10 -58.35
CA VAL A 295 6.52 -3.79 -59.10
C VAL A 295 6.97 -2.88 -60.25
N TRP A 296 8.22 -2.44 -60.19
CA TRP A 296 8.85 -1.58 -61.20
C TRP A 296 9.79 -2.38 -62.09
N CYS A 297 9.89 -2.05 -63.38
CA CYS A 297 10.97 -2.57 -64.21
C CYS A 297 12.31 -1.95 -63.79
N ASN A 298 13.32 -2.78 -63.53
CA ASN A 298 14.64 -2.31 -63.08
C ASN A 298 15.39 -1.50 -64.15
N ARG A 299 15.12 -1.72 -65.45
CA ARG A 299 15.84 -1.06 -66.55
C ARG A 299 15.25 0.29 -66.94
N CYS A 300 13.93 0.38 -67.10
CA CYS A 300 13.27 1.58 -67.60
C CYS A 300 12.45 2.32 -66.53
N ARG A 301 12.42 1.81 -65.30
CA ARG A 301 11.66 2.35 -64.15
C ARG A 301 10.18 2.62 -64.46
N LYS A 302 9.61 1.93 -65.45
CA LYS A 302 8.17 1.95 -65.68
C LYS A 302 7.48 1.11 -64.61
N MET A 303 6.40 1.66 -64.05
CA MET A 303 5.45 0.92 -63.21
C MET A 303 4.80 -0.16 -64.08
N GLU A 304 4.95 -1.43 -63.69
CA GLU A 304 4.35 -2.55 -64.43
C GLU A 304 3.03 -2.96 -63.78
N HIS A 305 2.97 -3.03 -62.45
CA HIS A 305 1.75 -3.35 -61.71
C HIS A 305 1.70 -2.68 -60.33
N ILE A 306 0.52 -2.20 -59.95
CA ILE A 306 0.16 -1.88 -58.56
C ILE A 306 -0.59 -3.10 -58.02
N VAL A 307 -0.10 -3.68 -56.92
CA VAL A 307 -0.85 -4.69 -56.17
C VAL A 307 -1.68 -3.93 -55.13
N ASP A 308 -2.89 -3.54 -55.55
CA ASP A 308 -3.88 -2.83 -54.72
C ASP A 308 -4.90 -3.81 -54.15
N TYR A 309 -5.23 -3.65 -52.86
CA TYR A 309 -6.32 -4.40 -52.24
C TYR A 309 -7.55 -3.48 -52.16
N ARG A 310 -8.59 -3.78 -52.94
CA ARG A 310 -9.94 -3.29 -52.64
C ARG A 310 -10.73 -4.36 -51.89
N PRO A 311 -11.39 -4.05 -50.76
CA PRO A 311 -12.17 -5.01 -49.96
C PRO A 311 -13.39 -5.66 -50.65
N GLY A 312 -13.63 -5.41 -51.93
CA GLY A 312 -14.90 -5.73 -52.61
C GLY A 312 -15.01 -7.08 -53.32
N ASN A 313 -13.94 -7.89 -53.39
CA ASN A 313 -13.98 -9.18 -54.11
C ASN A 313 -13.82 -10.38 -53.16
N LEU A 314 -14.63 -10.42 -52.09
CA LEU A 314 -14.78 -11.58 -51.21
C LEU A 314 -15.92 -12.52 -51.64
N GLU A 315 -16.54 -12.30 -52.81
CA GLU A 315 -17.47 -13.27 -53.38
C GLU A 315 -16.84 -13.96 -54.60
N ARG A 316 -16.80 -15.30 -54.52
CA ARG A 316 -16.27 -16.29 -55.47
C ARG A 316 -14.77 -16.51 -55.26
N ASP A 317 -14.32 -17.66 -54.77
CA ASP A 317 -14.78 -19.03 -55.02
C ASP A 317 -14.13 -19.98 -53.96
N PRO A 318 -14.43 -21.30 -53.97
CA PRO A 318 -14.96 -22.10 -52.85
C PRO A 318 -13.98 -22.49 -51.73
#